data_AF-A0A8S9H190-F1
#
_entry.id   AF-A0A8S9H190-F1
#
_cell.length_a   1.000
_cell.length_b   1.000
_cell.length_c   1.000
_cell.angle_alpha   90.00
_cell.angle_beta   90.00
_cell.angle_gamma   90.00
#
_symmetry.space_group_name_H-M   'P 1'
#
loop_
_entity.id
_entity.type
_entity.pdbx_description
1 polymer ?
#
loop_
_entity_poly.entity_id
_entity_poly.type
_entity_poly.pdbx_seq_one_letter_code
_entity_poly.pdbx_strand_id
1 'polypeptide(L)'
;MAEEELRALRSELLLVIEQLPESSLVGLITFDSMVRVYDLGFSECSKVVVFHGERELPPEQIQQFLGLGYSKQLRHGKMSAIRKQSFLLPLEECEFNLTSAFEEIAPFVDVKPGHRPHRSTGTAISTALGLLEGCSVTTGARIMVFTSGPATRGPGGTYTWKTSTATNKTCVSFFFQVSNEQNRKPKPGSAFFIQFITRYRYGNGGVKKRVTTVARRWVAGKSPEISSGFDQETAVSVMARLAINRAEECYARDVIRWLDDGLIRFASRFGDYIQEDPSSFRLTPNFSLYPQFMFYLRRSQFLDVFNNSPDETGFFRLMLNREGVVNSIIMIQPTLLRYSFDGPPVPVLLDIRSVTPDAILLFDSYFYVVIHHGLKIAQWRKQEYHKDSNHETFRNLLEAPEMDVVQLVSDRIPMPRIVRCDQHGSQARFLLAKLNPSVTQKTDHTGGSDVVLTDDLCLEDFLADLQSLAVRK
;
A
#
# COMPACT_ATOMS: atom_id res chain seq x y z
N MET A 1 22.18 -11.41 3.85
CA MET A 1 22.15 -9.95 3.92
C MET A 1 23.59 -9.49 3.83
N ALA A 2 23.89 -8.50 2.99
CA ALA A 2 25.25 -7.98 2.93
C ALA A 2 25.62 -7.29 4.26
N GLU A 3 26.91 -7.20 4.58
CA GLU A 3 27.36 -6.59 5.85
C GLU A 3 26.89 -5.13 5.99
N GLU A 4 26.91 -4.37 4.89
CA GLU A 4 26.45 -2.97 4.86
C GLU A 4 24.94 -2.87 5.14
N GLU A 5 24.13 -3.73 4.52
CA GLU A 5 22.67 -3.80 4.76
C GLU A 5 22.37 -4.19 6.21
N LEU A 6 23.12 -5.13 6.77
CA LEU A 6 22.96 -5.59 8.15
C LEU A 6 23.35 -4.51 9.16
N ARG A 7 24.41 -3.75 8.88
CA ARG A 7 24.82 -2.61 9.71
C ARG A 7 23.77 -1.50 9.70
N ALA A 8 23.21 -1.18 8.54
CA ALA A 8 22.10 -0.23 8.44
C ALA A 8 20.89 -0.70 9.24
N LEU A 9 20.50 -1.98 9.09
CA LEU A 9 19.40 -2.58 9.85
C LEU A 9 19.64 -2.52 11.38
N ARG A 10 20.85 -2.86 11.86
CA ARG A 10 21.18 -2.77 13.29
C ARG A 10 20.99 -1.36 13.82
N SER A 11 21.47 -0.36 13.09
CA SER A 11 21.37 1.06 13.48
C SER A 11 19.91 1.48 13.62
N GLU A 12 19.05 1.11 12.66
CA GLU A 12 17.61 1.40 12.72
C GLU A 12 16.89 0.64 13.84
N LEU A 13 17.27 -0.63 14.11
CA LEU A 13 16.69 -1.40 15.20
C LEU A 13 16.99 -0.81 16.57
N LEU A 14 18.19 -0.26 16.76
CA LEU A 14 18.57 0.43 18.00
C LEU A 14 17.72 1.70 18.20
N LEU A 15 17.54 2.50 17.15
CA LEU A 15 16.66 3.68 17.20
C LEU A 15 15.20 3.31 17.51
N VAL A 16 14.72 2.17 17.00
CA VAL A 16 13.37 1.68 17.32
C VAL A 16 13.26 1.28 18.78
N ILE A 17 14.27 0.62 19.35
CA ILE A 17 14.28 0.22 20.78
C ILE A 17 14.19 1.45 21.68
N GLU A 18 14.96 2.50 21.40
CA GLU A 18 14.95 3.76 22.17
C GLU A 18 13.57 4.42 22.20
N GLN A 19 12.72 4.15 21.20
CA GLN A 19 11.36 4.71 21.10
C GLN A 19 10.28 3.82 21.75
N LEU A 20 10.61 2.59 22.16
CA LEU A 20 9.67 1.69 22.80
C LEU A 20 9.46 2.04 24.28
N PRO A 21 8.24 1.95 24.82
CA PRO A 21 8.03 2.03 26.26
C PRO A 21 8.82 0.94 26.99
N GLU A 22 9.44 1.28 28.12
CA GLU A 22 10.25 0.38 28.98
C GLU A 22 9.51 -0.92 29.37
N SER A 23 8.19 -0.83 29.59
CA SER A 23 7.34 -1.99 29.92
C SER A 23 7.02 -2.91 28.73
N SER A 24 7.51 -2.61 27.52
CA SER A 24 7.21 -3.37 26.31
C SER A 24 7.91 -4.72 26.35
N LEU A 25 7.14 -5.79 26.14
CA LEU A 25 7.70 -7.13 26.04
C LEU A 25 8.39 -7.30 24.68
N VAL A 26 9.69 -7.57 24.71
CA VAL A 26 10.54 -7.76 23.53
C VAL A 26 11.14 -9.16 23.50
N GLY A 27 11.34 -9.68 22.29
CA GLY A 27 11.94 -10.98 22.03
C GLY A 27 12.67 -10.94 20.70
N LEU A 28 13.76 -11.70 20.59
CA LEU A 28 14.63 -11.71 19.41
C LEU A 28 14.70 -13.10 18.78
N ILE A 29 14.40 -13.16 17.49
CA ILE A 29 14.60 -14.33 16.64
C ILE A 29 15.45 -13.91 15.44
N THR A 30 16.59 -14.56 15.23
CA THR A 30 17.39 -14.41 14.01
C THR A 30 17.27 -15.67 13.16
N PHE A 31 17.39 -15.56 11.85
CA PHE A 31 17.23 -16.71 10.96
C PHE A 31 18.05 -16.65 9.68
N ASP A 32 18.51 -17.82 9.24
CA ASP A 32 19.19 -18.12 7.98
C ASP A 32 18.71 -19.50 7.48
N SER A 33 19.60 -20.48 7.31
CA SER A 33 19.26 -21.90 7.17
C SER A 33 18.68 -22.51 8.46
N MET A 34 18.96 -21.89 9.60
CA MET A 34 18.47 -22.24 10.93
C MET A 34 17.71 -21.05 11.54
N VAL A 35 16.82 -21.34 12.49
CA VAL A 35 16.09 -20.32 13.26
C VAL A 35 16.66 -20.29 14.67
N ARG A 36 17.06 -19.12 15.16
CA ARG A 36 17.73 -18.91 16.45
C ARG A 36 16.84 -18.03 17.34
N VAL A 37 16.41 -18.55 18.47
CA VAL A 37 15.57 -17.84 19.46
C VAL A 37 16.43 -17.48 20.67
N TYR A 38 16.56 -16.19 20.98
CA TYR A 38 17.45 -15.69 22.03
C TYR A 38 16.76 -15.73 23.40
N ASP A 39 17.45 -16.30 24.39
CA ASP A 39 17.06 -16.32 25.80
C ASP A 39 17.58 -15.03 26.47
N LEU A 40 16.82 -13.94 26.31
CA LEU A 40 17.19 -12.60 26.78
C LEU A 40 17.32 -12.47 28.30
N GLY A 41 16.72 -13.39 29.06
CA GLY A 41 16.81 -13.41 30.53
C GLY A 41 18.05 -14.09 31.09
N PHE A 42 18.92 -14.61 30.22
CA PHE A 42 20.17 -15.24 30.63
C PHE A 42 21.31 -14.22 30.56
N SER A 43 21.79 -13.75 31.71
CA SER A 43 22.75 -12.65 31.82
C SER A 43 24.22 -13.07 31.76
N GLU A 44 24.53 -14.38 31.84
CA GLU A 44 25.92 -14.86 31.85
C GLU A 44 26.55 -14.83 30.46
N CYS A 45 25.76 -15.10 29.41
CA CYS A 45 26.19 -15.01 28.01
C CYS A 45 24.97 -15.07 27.05
N SER A 46 25.20 -14.88 25.75
CA SER A 46 24.17 -15.04 24.71
C SER A 46 23.73 -16.51 24.60
N LYS A 47 22.62 -16.87 25.26
CA LYS A 47 22.01 -18.20 25.16
C LYS A 47 20.94 -18.23 24.06
N VAL A 48 21.04 -19.22 23.17
CA VAL A 48 20.18 -19.31 21.97
C VAL A 48 19.66 -20.74 21.78
N VAL A 49 18.36 -20.88 21.50
CA VAL A 49 17.75 -22.15 21.08
C VAL A 49 17.67 -22.17 19.56
N VAL A 50 18.15 -23.26 18.94
CA VAL A 50 18.26 -23.37 17.48
C VAL A 50 17.28 -24.41 16.95
N PHE A 51 16.43 -24.00 16.01
CA PHE A 51 15.55 -24.86 15.25
C PHE A 51 16.06 -25.04 13.82
N HIS A 52 15.87 -26.25 13.29
CA HIS A 52 16.24 -26.54 11.92
C HIS A 52 15.25 -25.87 10.96
N GLY A 53 15.75 -24.99 10.07
CA GLY A 53 14.89 -24.17 9.21
C GLY A 53 14.05 -24.97 8.20
N GLU A 54 14.41 -26.23 7.93
CA GLU A 54 13.65 -27.12 7.05
C GLU A 54 12.50 -27.87 7.73
N ARG A 55 12.49 -27.94 9.07
CA ARG A 55 11.47 -28.69 9.81
C ARG A 55 10.42 -27.70 10.31
N GLU A 56 9.22 -27.81 9.77
CA GLU A 56 8.07 -27.13 10.33
C GLU A 56 7.63 -27.87 11.59
N LEU A 57 7.60 -27.15 12.71
CA LEU A 57 7.22 -27.69 14.00
C LEU A 57 5.87 -27.08 14.39
N PRO A 58 4.90 -27.89 14.87
CA PRO A 58 3.66 -27.34 15.39
C PRO A 58 3.94 -26.50 16.65
N PRO A 59 3.10 -25.49 16.94
CA PRO A 59 3.30 -24.59 18.09
C PRO A 59 3.54 -25.31 19.41
N GLU A 60 2.85 -26.41 19.68
CA GLU A 60 3.00 -27.17 20.94
C GLU A 60 4.42 -27.75 21.09
N GLN A 61 5.03 -28.17 20.00
CA GLN A 61 6.37 -28.74 20.01
C GLN A 61 7.45 -27.65 20.15
N ILE A 62 7.24 -26.49 19.51
CA ILE A 62 8.09 -25.30 19.71
C ILE A 62 8.07 -24.89 21.19
N GLN A 63 6.88 -24.84 21.78
CA GLN A 63 6.68 -24.52 23.20
C GLN A 63 7.41 -25.51 24.11
N GLN A 64 7.32 -26.81 23.84
CA GLN A 64 8.03 -27.84 24.60
C GLN A 64 9.55 -27.65 24.53
N PHE A 65 10.11 -27.37 23.35
CA PHE A 65 11.55 -27.16 23.18
C PHE A 65 12.05 -25.87 23.83
N LEU A 66 11.23 -24.82 23.84
CA LEU A 66 11.52 -23.58 24.56
C LEU A 66 11.27 -23.70 26.07
N GLY A 67 10.74 -24.82 26.55
CA GLY A 67 10.35 -24.98 27.95
C GLY A 67 9.19 -24.06 28.38
N LEU A 68 8.40 -23.58 27.40
CA LEU A 68 7.23 -22.74 27.61
C LEU A 68 6.01 -23.64 27.84
N GLY A 69 5.49 -23.68 29.05
CA GLY A 69 4.31 -24.49 29.38
C GLY A 69 4.24 -24.87 30.86
N TYR A 70 3.11 -25.48 31.26
CA TYR A 70 2.96 -26.06 32.60
C TYR A 70 3.81 -27.33 32.70
N SER A 71 5.02 -27.23 33.25
CA SER A 71 5.71 -28.41 33.76
C SER A 71 4.99 -28.87 35.04
N LYS A 72 4.22 -29.96 34.95
CA LYS A 72 3.78 -30.70 36.15
C LYS A 72 4.98 -31.42 36.74
N GLN A 73 5.90 -30.71 37.38
CA GLN A 73 6.88 -31.35 38.25
C GLN A 73 6.21 -31.64 39.59
N LEU A 74 5.89 -32.93 39.82
CA LEU A 74 5.60 -33.43 41.17
C LEU A 74 6.88 -33.33 42.00
N ARG A 75 7.02 -32.24 42.75
CA ARG A 75 7.81 -32.21 43.98
C ARG A 75 6.89 -31.83 45.14
N HIS A 76 7.03 -32.58 46.22
CA HIS A 76 6.15 -32.60 47.39
C HIS A 76 5.74 -31.19 47.87
N GLY A 77 4.43 -30.94 47.92
CA GLY A 77 3.81 -30.14 48.99
C GLY A 77 3.56 -28.65 48.81
N LYS A 78 4.05 -27.96 47.75
CA LYS A 78 3.65 -26.56 47.48
C LYS A 78 3.58 -26.28 45.97
N MET A 79 2.39 -25.91 45.48
CA MET A 79 2.18 -25.47 44.10
C MET A 79 2.78 -24.08 43.90
N SER A 80 3.96 -24.02 43.27
CA SER A 80 4.47 -22.79 42.65
C SER A 80 5.02 -23.16 41.29
N ALA A 81 4.21 -22.95 40.24
CA ALA A 81 4.67 -23.06 38.87
C ALA A 81 5.56 -21.84 38.57
N ILE A 82 6.88 -22.01 38.58
CA ILE A 82 7.79 -20.97 38.11
C ILE A 82 7.70 -20.96 36.58
N ARG A 83 6.96 -19.99 36.04
CA ARG A 83 6.92 -19.70 34.60
C ARG A 83 8.27 -19.07 34.23
N LYS A 84 9.18 -19.83 33.61
CA LYS A 84 10.44 -19.27 33.11
C LYS A 84 10.18 -18.55 31.78
N GLN A 85 9.78 -17.28 31.84
CA GLN A 85 9.54 -16.45 30.66
C GLN A 85 10.81 -15.66 30.31
N SER A 86 11.88 -16.33 29.86
CA SER A 86 13.16 -15.68 29.62
C SER A 86 13.40 -15.28 28.15
N PHE A 87 12.51 -15.68 27.24
CA PHE A 87 12.55 -15.34 25.81
C PHE A 87 11.75 -14.09 25.43
N LEU A 88 10.86 -13.64 26.30
CA LEU A 88 9.99 -12.49 26.08
C LEU A 88 9.90 -11.69 27.38
N LEU A 89 10.64 -10.59 27.47
CA LEU A 89 10.88 -9.83 28.70
C LEU A 89 10.58 -8.35 28.51
N PRO A 90 10.23 -7.61 29.58
CA PRO A 90 10.17 -6.15 29.54
C PRO A 90 11.51 -5.58 29.05
N LEU A 91 11.45 -4.53 28.23
CA LEU A 91 12.64 -3.89 27.68
C LEU A 91 13.60 -3.45 28.78
N GLU A 92 13.08 -2.86 29.87
CA GLU A 92 13.87 -2.45 31.04
C GLU A 92 14.70 -3.58 31.68
N GLU A 93 14.29 -4.83 31.53
CA GLU A 93 14.98 -5.99 32.12
C GLU A 93 16.03 -6.60 31.18
N CYS A 94 15.94 -6.33 29.87
CA CYS A 94 16.75 -7.03 28.87
C CYS A 94 17.41 -6.13 27.83
N GLU A 95 17.33 -4.81 27.96
CA GLU A 95 17.89 -3.83 27.03
C GLU A 95 19.36 -4.11 26.68
N PHE A 96 20.21 -4.28 27.70
CA PHE A 96 21.63 -4.57 27.49
C PHE A 96 21.86 -5.86 26.69
N ASN A 97 21.15 -6.93 27.05
CA ASN A 97 21.27 -8.23 26.37
C ASN A 97 20.76 -8.16 24.93
N LEU A 98 19.68 -7.40 24.69
CA LEU A 98 19.10 -7.22 23.37
C LEU A 98 20.01 -6.39 22.45
N THR A 99 20.56 -5.29 22.95
CA THR A 99 21.53 -4.44 22.24
C THR A 99 22.81 -5.21 21.92
N SER A 100 23.36 -5.95 22.89
CA SER A 100 24.53 -6.82 22.68
C SER A 100 24.24 -7.88 21.61
N ALA A 101 23.07 -8.52 21.69
CA ALA A 101 22.66 -9.52 20.71
C ALA A 101 22.53 -8.93 19.29
N PHE A 102 22.12 -7.67 19.14
CA PHE A 102 22.08 -6.97 17.85
C PHE A 102 23.47 -6.71 17.28
N GLU A 103 24.40 -6.26 18.11
CA GLU A 103 25.78 -5.99 17.71
C GLU A 103 26.50 -7.28 17.25
N GLU A 104 26.22 -8.40 17.94
CA GLU A 104 26.78 -9.72 17.63
C GLU A 104 26.29 -10.33 16.31
N ILE A 105 25.23 -9.79 15.66
CA ILE A 105 24.45 -10.57 14.68
C ILE A 105 25.21 -11.20 13.50
N ALA A 106 26.31 -10.72 12.95
CA ALA A 106 27.05 -11.30 11.79
C ALA A 106 26.27 -11.86 10.53
N PRO A 107 26.71 -11.53 9.31
CA PRO A 107 26.13 -12.07 8.09
C PRO A 107 26.55 -13.53 7.87
N PHE A 108 25.65 -14.34 7.31
CA PHE A 108 25.97 -15.70 6.90
C PHE A 108 26.80 -15.71 5.60
N VAL A 109 27.97 -16.34 5.60
CA VAL A 109 28.99 -16.24 4.53
C VAL A 109 29.08 -17.49 3.64
N ASP A 110 28.54 -18.63 4.07
CA ASP A 110 28.76 -19.92 3.37
C ASP A 110 27.69 -20.20 2.28
N VAL A 111 27.83 -19.53 1.13
CA VAL A 111 26.91 -19.69 -0.01
C VAL A 111 27.66 -20.29 -1.19
N LYS A 112 27.18 -21.43 -1.69
CA LYS A 112 27.73 -22.04 -2.91
C LYS A 112 27.64 -21.06 -4.08
N PRO A 113 28.71 -20.87 -4.88
CA PRO A 113 28.68 -20.02 -6.06
C PRO A 113 27.50 -20.38 -6.98
N GLY A 114 26.74 -19.37 -7.42
CA GLY A 114 25.55 -19.56 -8.27
C GLY A 114 24.25 -19.92 -7.54
N HIS A 115 24.28 -20.13 -6.21
CA HIS A 115 23.09 -20.39 -5.41
C HIS A 115 22.70 -19.18 -4.53
N ARG A 116 21.40 -19.07 -4.21
CA ARG A 116 20.92 -18.13 -3.19
C ARG A 116 21.19 -18.69 -1.79
N PRO A 117 21.43 -17.84 -0.77
CA PRO A 117 21.49 -18.28 0.61
C PRO A 117 20.19 -18.98 1.03
N HIS A 118 20.30 -20.05 1.83
CA HIS A 118 19.13 -20.70 2.40
C HIS A 118 18.44 -19.78 3.41
N ARG A 119 17.13 -19.56 3.26
CA ARG A 119 16.36 -18.64 4.10
C ARG A 119 15.05 -19.26 4.56
N SER A 120 14.99 -19.58 5.84
CA SER A 120 13.87 -20.26 6.49
C SER A 120 12.83 -19.30 7.07
N THR A 121 12.43 -18.27 6.30
CA THR A 121 11.50 -17.22 6.76
C THR A 121 10.18 -17.78 7.30
N GLY A 122 9.60 -18.78 6.63
CA GLY A 122 8.35 -19.42 7.07
C GLY A 122 8.49 -20.08 8.44
N THR A 123 9.56 -20.86 8.64
CA THR A 123 9.87 -21.49 9.92
C THR A 123 10.14 -20.46 11.01
N ALA A 124 10.83 -19.36 10.69
CA ALA A 124 11.06 -18.26 11.63
C ALA A 124 9.76 -17.60 12.10
N ILE A 125 8.83 -17.35 11.17
CA ILE A 125 7.49 -16.82 11.48
C ILE A 125 6.70 -17.82 12.32
N SER A 126 6.71 -19.11 11.95
CA SER A 126 6.04 -20.17 12.72
C SER A 126 6.61 -20.32 14.13
N THR A 127 7.93 -20.26 14.30
CA THR A 127 8.60 -20.24 15.61
C THR A 127 8.20 -19.01 16.42
N ALA A 128 8.14 -17.82 15.81
CA ALA A 128 7.68 -16.59 16.46
C ALA A 128 6.22 -16.70 16.94
N LEU A 129 5.34 -17.30 16.12
CA LEU A 129 3.96 -17.57 16.50
C LEU A 129 3.89 -18.54 17.68
N GLY A 130 4.60 -19.67 17.62
CA GLY A 130 4.65 -20.66 18.70
C GLY A 130 5.19 -20.10 20.02
N LEU A 131 6.20 -19.22 19.96
CA LEU A 131 6.74 -18.49 21.11
C LEU A 131 5.67 -17.59 21.75
N LEU A 132 4.96 -16.78 20.95
CA LEU A 132 3.92 -15.88 21.45
C LEU A 132 2.72 -16.63 22.04
N GLU A 133 2.30 -17.73 21.41
CA GLU A 133 1.25 -18.62 21.92
C GLU A 133 1.68 -19.27 23.25
N GLY A 134 2.92 -19.77 23.33
CA GLY A 134 3.49 -20.39 24.53
C GLY A 134 3.62 -19.47 25.73
N CYS A 135 4.00 -18.21 25.47
CA CYS A 135 4.05 -17.17 26.50
C CYS A 135 2.65 -16.77 26.99
N SER A 136 1.57 -17.28 26.38
CA SER A 136 0.18 -16.92 26.65
C SER A 136 -0.04 -15.41 26.60
N VAL A 137 0.53 -14.76 25.59
CA VAL A 137 0.36 -13.33 25.40
C VAL A 137 -1.12 -13.06 25.07
N THR A 138 -1.88 -12.60 26.07
CA THR A 138 -3.30 -12.26 25.93
C THR A 138 -3.51 -10.87 25.31
N THR A 139 -2.43 -10.25 24.85
CA THR A 139 -2.34 -8.85 24.42
C THR A 139 -1.93 -8.77 22.94
N GLY A 140 -2.06 -7.60 22.32
CA GLY A 140 -1.57 -7.41 20.95
C GLY A 140 -0.05 -7.63 20.90
N ALA A 141 0.42 -8.41 19.93
CA ALA A 141 1.82 -8.68 19.67
C ALA A 141 2.13 -8.39 18.20
N ARG A 142 3.35 -7.93 17.91
CA ARG A 142 3.79 -7.58 16.56
C ARG A 142 5.05 -8.36 16.22
N ILE A 143 4.95 -9.27 15.25
CA ILE A 143 6.12 -9.92 14.67
C ILE A 143 6.64 -9.02 13.55
N MET A 144 7.83 -8.45 13.73
CA MET A 144 8.50 -7.62 12.73
C MET A 144 9.55 -8.47 12.02
N VAL A 145 9.29 -8.80 10.75
CA VAL A 145 10.19 -9.66 9.96
C VAL A 145 11.02 -8.77 9.04
N PHE A 146 12.34 -8.81 9.22
CA PHE A 146 13.31 -8.14 8.35
C PHE A 146 13.99 -9.20 7.48
N THR A 147 13.79 -9.14 6.17
CA THR A 147 14.32 -10.12 5.22
C THR A 147 15.02 -9.43 4.05
N SER A 148 16.10 -10.02 3.55
CA SER A 148 16.87 -9.51 2.39
C SER A 148 16.64 -10.38 1.13
N GLY A 149 15.50 -11.06 1.04
CA GLY A 149 15.13 -11.92 -0.09
C GLY A 149 13.87 -12.76 0.15
N PRO A 150 13.35 -13.44 -0.89
CA PRO A 150 12.10 -14.19 -0.82
C PRO A 150 12.22 -15.41 0.10
N ALA A 151 11.11 -15.76 0.75
CA ALA A 151 10.97 -17.04 1.44
C ALA A 151 10.94 -18.16 0.39
N THR A 152 11.76 -19.20 0.57
CA THR A 152 11.83 -20.30 -0.40
C THR A 152 10.93 -21.50 -0.04
N ARG A 153 10.07 -21.38 1.00
CA ARG A 153 9.15 -22.45 1.47
C ARG A 153 7.88 -21.89 2.18
N GLY A 154 6.71 -22.53 1.93
CA GLY A 154 5.52 -22.56 2.83
C GLY A 154 4.27 -21.72 2.42
N PRO A 155 3.01 -22.20 2.66
CA PRO A 155 1.74 -21.46 2.44
C PRO A 155 0.89 -21.18 3.72
N GLY A 156 -0.20 -20.38 3.62
CA GLY A 156 -1.23 -20.26 4.68
C GLY A 156 -2.44 -19.34 4.39
N GLY A 157 -3.63 -19.69 4.89
CA GLY A 157 -4.87 -18.87 4.86
C GLY A 157 -5.98 -19.37 5.80
N THR A 158 -6.90 -18.49 6.27
CA THR A 158 -7.95 -18.74 7.31
C THR A 158 -9.26 -17.92 7.06
N TYR A 159 -10.34 -18.15 7.84
CA TYR A 159 -11.71 -17.63 7.63
C TYR A 159 -12.31 -16.75 8.76
N THR A 160 -11.50 -16.12 9.62
CA THR A 160 -11.98 -15.11 10.61
C THR A 160 -11.11 -13.85 10.53
N TRP A 161 -11.72 -12.66 10.35
CA TRP A 161 -10.96 -11.42 10.20
C TRP A 161 -10.54 -10.83 11.55
N LYS A 162 -9.39 -11.28 12.04
CA LYS A 162 -8.62 -10.61 13.11
C LYS A 162 -7.48 -9.87 12.43
N THR A 163 -7.43 -8.54 12.57
CA THR A 163 -6.22 -7.80 12.22
C THR A 163 -5.33 -7.68 13.45
N SER A 164 -4.10 -8.20 13.36
CA SER A 164 -3.12 -8.11 14.45
C SER A 164 -2.60 -6.69 14.64
N THR A 165 -2.75 -5.81 13.64
CA THR A 165 -2.32 -4.41 13.70
C THR A 165 -3.24 -3.53 12.86
N ALA A 166 -3.75 -2.46 13.46
CA ALA A 166 -4.49 -1.42 12.76
C ALA A 166 -3.87 -0.06 13.10
N THR A 167 -3.76 0.79 12.10
CA THR A 167 -3.31 2.18 12.25
C THR A 167 -4.48 3.13 11.98
N ASN A 168 -4.32 4.41 12.28
CA ASN A 168 -5.30 5.44 11.89
C ASN A 168 -5.48 5.56 10.37
N LYS A 169 -4.56 5.01 9.56
CA LYS A 169 -4.62 4.95 8.09
C LYS A 169 -5.26 3.66 7.54
N THR A 170 -5.51 2.66 8.39
CA THR A 170 -6.07 1.37 7.95
C THR A 170 -7.53 1.55 7.54
N CYS A 171 -7.83 1.33 6.26
CA CYS A 171 -9.17 1.45 5.69
C CYS A 171 -9.67 0.10 5.15
N VAL A 172 -10.77 -0.41 5.69
CA VAL A 172 -11.39 -1.69 5.31
C VAL A 172 -12.68 -1.43 4.51
N SER A 173 -12.84 -2.12 3.39
CA SER A 173 -14.09 -2.09 2.61
C SER A 173 -15.04 -3.19 3.08
N PHE A 174 -16.29 -2.81 3.38
CA PHE A 174 -17.36 -3.75 3.71
C PHE A 174 -18.38 -3.75 2.58
N PHE A 175 -18.65 -4.93 2.03
CA PHE A 175 -19.65 -5.13 0.98
C PHE A 175 -20.94 -5.62 1.62
N PHE A 176 -22.04 -4.92 1.33
CA PHE A 176 -23.36 -5.25 1.85
C PHE A 176 -24.25 -5.73 0.71
N GLN A 177 -24.95 -6.84 0.93
CA GLN A 177 -26.00 -7.32 0.04
C GLN A 177 -27.37 -6.96 0.62
N VAL A 178 -28.22 -6.35 -0.20
CA VAL A 178 -29.62 -6.12 0.16
C VAL A 178 -30.36 -7.46 0.04
N SER A 179 -30.65 -8.12 1.17
CA SER A 179 -31.44 -9.37 1.16
C SER A 179 -32.91 -9.08 0.86
N ASN A 180 -33.47 -9.83 -0.08
CA ASN A 180 -34.91 -9.83 -0.42
C ASN A 180 -35.66 -11.05 0.18
N GLU A 181 -35.01 -11.82 1.05
CA GLU A 181 -35.44 -13.18 1.43
C GLU A 181 -36.76 -13.25 2.22
N GLN A 182 -37.36 -12.13 2.62
CA GLN A 182 -38.60 -12.13 3.43
C GLN A 182 -39.84 -11.55 2.74
N ASN A 183 -39.84 -11.27 1.42
CA ASN A 183 -40.95 -10.61 0.71
C ASN A 183 -41.41 -9.24 1.31
N ARG A 184 -40.81 -8.79 2.41
CA ARG A 184 -40.96 -7.47 3.01
C ARG A 184 -40.00 -6.52 2.32
N LYS A 185 -40.45 -5.90 1.23
CA LYS A 185 -39.74 -4.76 0.66
C LYS A 185 -39.65 -3.67 1.74
N PRO A 186 -38.44 -3.16 2.06
CA PRO A 186 -38.32 -2.10 3.05
C PRO A 186 -39.14 -0.89 2.61
N LYS A 187 -39.91 -0.31 3.55
CA LYS A 187 -40.72 0.87 3.27
C LYS A 187 -39.79 2.03 2.86
N PRO A 188 -39.99 2.67 1.70
CA PRO A 188 -39.25 3.88 1.34
C PRO A 188 -39.32 4.93 2.46
N GLY A 189 -38.21 5.61 2.71
CA GLY A 189 -38.06 6.57 3.80
C GLY A 189 -37.70 5.97 5.16
N SER A 190 -37.85 4.66 5.36
CA SER A 190 -37.42 4.02 6.61
C SER A 190 -35.89 3.96 6.69
N ALA A 191 -35.33 4.16 7.89
CA ALA A 191 -33.89 4.12 8.10
C ALA A 191 -33.40 2.68 8.33
N PHE A 192 -32.23 2.36 7.81
CA PHE A 192 -31.42 1.23 8.23
C PHE A 192 -30.14 1.73 8.89
N PHE A 193 -29.61 0.91 9.80
CA PHE A 193 -28.43 1.23 10.57
C PHE A 193 -27.35 0.20 10.30
N ILE A 194 -26.12 0.66 10.16
CA ILE A 194 -24.93 -0.19 10.15
C ILE A 194 -24.07 0.28 11.32
N GLN A 195 -23.72 -0.65 12.21
CA GLN A 195 -22.88 -0.36 13.36
C GLN A 195 -21.57 -1.14 13.25
N PHE A 196 -20.47 -0.41 13.22
CA PHE A 196 -19.12 -0.96 13.27
C PHE A 196 -18.62 -0.87 14.72
N ILE A 197 -18.28 -2.02 15.31
CA ILE A 197 -17.70 -2.09 16.65
C ILE A 197 -16.29 -2.64 16.53
N THR A 198 -15.28 -1.78 16.71
CA THR A 198 -13.88 -2.17 16.70
C THR A 198 -13.35 -2.15 18.12
N ARG A 199 -13.06 -3.32 18.68
CA ARG A 199 -12.34 -3.45 19.96
C ARG A 199 -10.86 -3.61 19.68
N TYR A 200 -10.02 -2.76 20.27
CA TYR A 200 -8.58 -2.79 20.05
C TYR A 200 -7.82 -2.41 21.33
N ARG A 201 -6.54 -2.78 21.39
CA ARG A 201 -5.63 -2.37 22.46
C ARG A 201 -4.85 -1.15 21.99
N TYR A 202 -4.82 -0.09 22.80
CA TYR A 202 -4.05 1.11 22.52
C TYR A 202 -2.62 0.95 23.06
N GLY A 203 -1.68 1.78 22.59
CA GLY A 203 -0.25 1.64 22.91
C GLY A 203 0.08 1.60 24.41
N ASN A 204 -0.76 2.24 25.24
CA ASN A 204 -0.64 2.23 26.71
C ASN A 204 -1.22 0.96 27.38
N GLY A 205 -1.51 -0.09 26.62
CA GLY A 205 -2.10 -1.34 27.13
C GLY A 205 -3.61 -1.29 27.40
N GLY A 206 -4.23 -0.10 27.38
CA GLY A 206 -5.67 0.07 27.58
C GLY A 206 -6.49 -0.53 26.44
N VAL A 207 -7.60 -1.19 26.76
CA VAL A 207 -8.54 -1.70 25.77
C VAL A 207 -9.57 -0.63 25.45
N LYS A 208 -9.63 -0.20 24.19
CA LYS A 208 -10.61 0.75 23.69
C LYS A 208 -11.64 0.04 22.80
N LYS A 209 -12.84 0.61 22.75
CA LYS A 209 -13.91 0.21 21.83
C LYS A 209 -14.31 1.44 21.02
N ARG A 210 -14.11 1.39 19.70
CA ARG A 210 -14.62 2.40 18.78
C ARG A 210 -15.95 1.90 18.22
N VAL A 211 -17.00 2.67 18.40
CA VAL A 211 -18.33 2.37 17.86
C VAL A 211 -18.69 3.46 16.86
N THR A 212 -18.89 3.08 15.61
CA THR A 212 -19.36 3.97 14.55
C THR A 212 -20.71 3.46 14.08
N THR A 213 -21.77 4.24 14.30
CA THR A 213 -23.11 3.91 13.80
C THR A 213 -23.45 4.86 12.67
N VAL A 214 -23.75 4.31 11.49
CA VAL A 214 -24.23 5.08 10.34
C VAL A 214 -25.68 4.72 10.07
N ALA A 215 -26.48 5.72 9.73
CA ALA A 215 -27.86 5.55 9.30
C ALA A 215 -27.99 5.98 7.83
N ARG A 216 -28.79 5.24 7.08
CA ARG A 216 -29.17 5.55 5.70
C ARG A 216 -30.64 5.23 5.51
N ARG A 217 -31.27 5.81 4.49
CA ARG A 217 -32.71 5.61 4.22
C ARG A 217 -32.89 4.67 3.04
N TRP A 218 -33.93 3.85 3.11
CA TRP A 218 -34.41 3.08 1.98
C TRP A 218 -35.08 4.00 0.98
N VAL A 219 -34.78 3.80 -0.30
CA VAL A 219 -35.36 4.55 -1.42
C VAL A 219 -35.93 3.57 -2.45
N ALA A 220 -36.93 4.01 -3.21
CA ALA A 220 -37.46 3.23 -4.31
C ALA A 220 -36.39 3.07 -5.41
N GLY A 221 -36.39 1.93 -6.12
CA GLY A 221 -35.31 1.56 -7.05
C GLY A 221 -35.08 2.48 -8.26
N LYS A 222 -36.02 3.41 -8.55
CA LYS A 222 -35.90 4.45 -9.59
C LYS A 222 -35.82 5.86 -9.00
N SER A 223 -35.58 5.99 -7.69
CA SER A 223 -35.49 7.30 -7.05
C SER A 223 -34.25 8.06 -7.51
N PRO A 224 -34.35 9.36 -7.84
CA PRO A 224 -33.17 10.19 -8.14
C PRO A 224 -32.20 10.28 -6.95
N GLU A 225 -32.66 9.99 -5.74
CA GLU A 225 -31.81 9.92 -4.53
C GLU A 225 -30.70 8.87 -4.63
N ILE A 226 -30.89 7.81 -5.44
CA ILE A 226 -29.85 6.80 -5.69
C ILE A 226 -28.70 7.43 -6.46
N SER A 227 -29.02 8.18 -7.53
CA SER A 227 -28.02 8.86 -8.35
C SER A 227 -27.34 10.00 -7.61
N SER A 228 -28.08 10.77 -6.82
CA SER A 228 -27.49 11.84 -6.00
C SER A 228 -26.62 11.31 -4.86
N GLY A 229 -26.89 10.09 -4.39
CA GLY A 229 -26.12 9.43 -3.33
C GLY A 229 -24.89 8.65 -3.82
N PHE A 230 -24.61 8.63 -5.13
CA PHE A 230 -23.44 7.97 -5.67
C PHE A 230 -22.17 8.78 -5.43
N ASP A 231 -21.18 8.14 -4.83
CA ASP A 231 -19.86 8.68 -4.61
C ASP A 231 -18.88 7.97 -5.55
N GLN A 232 -18.50 8.65 -6.64
CA GLN A 232 -17.62 8.11 -7.67
C GLN A 232 -16.20 7.82 -7.17
N GLU A 233 -15.71 8.60 -6.21
CA GLU A 233 -14.38 8.47 -5.60
C GLU A 233 -14.29 7.21 -4.73
N THR A 234 -15.28 7.03 -3.85
CA THR A 234 -15.40 5.80 -3.07
C THR A 234 -15.68 4.60 -3.98
N ALA A 235 -16.50 4.76 -5.01
CA ALA A 235 -16.82 3.68 -5.94
C ALA A 235 -15.58 3.16 -6.68
N VAL A 236 -14.72 4.04 -7.21
CA VAL A 236 -13.49 3.59 -7.88
C VAL A 236 -12.52 2.91 -6.89
N SER A 237 -12.33 3.47 -5.69
CA SER A 237 -11.48 2.85 -4.67
C SER A 237 -11.94 1.42 -4.34
N VAL A 238 -13.25 1.24 -4.13
CA VAL A 238 -13.85 -0.07 -3.84
C VAL A 238 -13.76 -1.02 -5.04
N MET A 239 -14.03 -0.52 -6.26
CA MET A 239 -13.94 -1.33 -7.47
C MET A 239 -12.51 -1.77 -7.78
N ALA A 240 -11.52 -0.93 -7.49
CA ALA A 240 -10.11 -1.30 -7.61
C ALA A 240 -9.73 -2.44 -6.65
N ARG A 241 -10.23 -2.43 -5.41
CA ARG A 241 -10.03 -3.53 -4.45
C ARG A 241 -10.69 -4.82 -4.91
N LEU A 242 -11.90 -4.76 -5.46
CA LEU A 242 -12.55 -5.92 -6.08
C LEU A 242 -11.78 -6.44 -7.29
N ALA A 243 -11.26 -5.55 -8.13
CA ALA A 243 -10.46 -5.93 -9.29
C ALA A 243 -9.15 -6.63 -8.88
N ILE A 244 -8.46 -6.11 -7.85
CA ILE A 244 -7.25 -6.73 -7.29
C ILE A 244 -7.55 -8.13 -6.74
N ASN A 245 -8.61 -8.26 -5.93
CA ASN A 245 -8.97 -9.57 -5.37
C ASN A 245 -9.32 -10.58 -6.48
N ARG A 246 -10.03 -10.15 -7.53
CA ARG A 246 -10.25 -11.00 -8.71
C ARG A 246 -8.96 -11.36 -9.44
N ALA A 247 -8.01 -10.43 -9.50
CA ALA A 247 -6.69 -10.64 -10.12
C ALA A 247 -5.74 -11.53 -9.29
N GLU A 248 -6.19 -12.06 -8.14
CA GLU A 248 -5.50 -13.15 -7.42
C GLU A 248 -5.84 -14.51 -8.03
N GLU A 249 -7.02 -14.65 -8.66
CA GLU A 249 -7.53 -15.92 -9.20
C GLU A 249 -7.71 -15.90 -10.73
N CYS A 250 -7.84 -14.72 -11.34
CA CYS A 250 -8.11 -14.54 -12.76
C CYS A 250 -6.96 -13.83 -13.49
N TYR A 251 -6.84 -14.05 -14.79
CA TYR A 251 -5.91 -13.29 -15.62
C TYR A 251 -6.30 -11.81 -15.70
N ALA A 252 -5.30 -10.93 -15.75
CA ALA A 252 -5.50 -9.48 -15.80
C ALA A 252 -6.46 -9.05 -16.92
N ARG A 253 -6.36 -9.66 -18.11
CA ARG A 253 -7.23 -9.38 -19.26
C ARG A 253 -8.71 -9.62 -18.95
N ASP A 254 -9.02 -10.71 -18.24
CA ASP A 254 -10.41 -11.06 -17.89
C ASP A 254 -10.97 -10.10 -16.83
N VAL A 255 -10.12 -9.68 -15.89
CA VAL A 255 -10.48 -8.65 -14.89
C VAL A 255 -10.74 -7.30 -15.56
N ILE A 256 -9.88 -6.88 -16.50
CA ILE A 256 -10.06 -5.65 -17.28
C ILE A 256 -11.35 -5.72 -18.09
N ARG A 257 -11.62 -6.83 -18.79
CA ARG A 257 -12.88 -7.02 -19.52
C ARG A 257 -14.09 -6.94 -18.59
N TRP A 258 -14.01 -7.52 -17.39
CA TRP A 258 -15.08 -7.42 -16.40
C TRP A 258 -15.32 -5.96 -15.93
N LEU A 259 -14.25 -5.18 -15.76
CA LEU A 259 -14.36 -3.75 -15.47
C LEU A 259 -15.00 -2.98 -16.62
N ASP A 260 -14.53 -3.21 -17.86
CA ASP A 260 -15.04 -2.55 -19.07
C ASP A 260 -16.54 -2.88 -19.27
N ASP A 261 -16.93 -4.16 -19.17
CA ASP A 261 -18.34 -4.59 -19.23
C ASP A 261 -19.19 -3.99 -18.10
N GLY A 262 -18.60 -3.83 -16.91
CA GLY A 262 -19.22 -3.16 -15.77
C GLY A 262 -19.46 -1.68 -16.01
N LEU A 263 -18.46 -0.99 -16.58
CA LEU A 263 -18.53 0.42 -16.93
C LEU A 263 -19.54 0.68 -18.04
N ILE A 264 -19.61 -0.17 -19.07
CA ILE A 264 -20.63 -0.05 -20.12
C ILE A 264 -22.03 -0.17 -19.52
N ARG A 265 -22.28 -1.19 -18.66
CA ARG A 265 -23.58 -1.33 -17.98
C ARG A 265 -23.92 -0.13 -17.09
N PHE A 266 -22.92 0.45 -16.44
CA PHE A 266 -23.08 1.65 -15.64
C PHE A 266 -23.44 2.86 -16.51
N ALA A 267 -22.70 3.08 -17.60
CA ALA A 267 -22.92 4.18 -18.54
C ALA A 267 -24.31 4.08 -19.21
N SER A 268 -24.71 2.89 -19.71
CA SER A 268 -26.06 2.69 -20.26
C SER A 268 -27.18 2.91 -19.24
N ARG A 269 -26.92 2.67 -17.95
CA ARG A 269 -27.96 2.78 -16.91
C ARG A 269 -28.12 4.20 -16.36
N PHE A 270 -27.01 4.94 -16.25
CA PHE A 270 -26.98 6.23 -15.55
C PHE A 270 -26.63 7.42 -16.46
N GLY A 271 -26.29 7.17 -17.72
CA GLY A 271 -26.12 8.21 -18.72
C GLY A 271 -27.45 8.65 -19.34
N ASP A 272 -27.52 9.93 -19.68
CA ASP A 272 -28.59 10.50 -20.49
C ASP A 272 -28.17 10.46 -21.95
N TYR A 273 -28.97 9.82 -22.81
CA TYR A 273 -28.67 9.70 -24.23
C TYR A 273 -29.92 9.43 -25.06
N ILE A 274 -29.79 9.69 -26.37
CA ILE A 274 -30.69 9.22 -27.42
C ILE A 274 -30.11 7.90 -27.94
N GLN A 275 -30.95 6.87 -28.04
CA GLN A 275 -30.54 5.55 -28.50
C GLN A 275 -29.90 5.62 -29.89
N GLU A 276 -28.81 4.87 -30.10
CA GLU A 276 -28.00 4.87 -31.32
C GLU A 276 -27.33 6.21 -31.70
N ASP A 277 -27.37 7.24 -30.84
CA ASP A 277 -26.65 8.51 -31.04
C ASP A 277 -25.59 8.76 -29.96
N PRO A 278 -24.32 8.39 -30.21
CA PRO A 278 -23.24 8.57 -29.25
C PRO A 278 -22.99 10.03 -28.87
N SER A 279 -23.27 10.98 -29.77
CA SER A 279 -22.99 12.40 -29.56
C SER A 279 -23.88 13.04 -28.47
N SER A 280 -25.05 12.44 -28.27
CA SER A 280 -26.03 12.83 -27.25
C SER A 280 -25.65 12.42 -25.83
N PHE A 281 -24.70 11.47 -25.67
CA PHE A 281 -24.41 10.87 -24.38
C PHE A 281 -23.83 11.89 -23.38
N ARG A 282 -24.43 11.98 -22.19
CA ARG A 282 -23.98 12.82 -21.09
C ARG A 282 -24.07 12.06 -19.76
N LEU A 283 -23.11 12.34 -18.87
CA LEU A 283 -23.14 11.90 -17.48
C LEU A 283 -23.30 13.12 -16.58
N THR A 284 -24.08 12.97 -15.51
CA THR A 284 -24.19 14.01 -14.49
C THR A 284 -22.87 14.15 -13.71
N PRO A 285 -22.60 15.31 -13.07
CA PRO A 285 -21.32 15.56 -12.38
C PRO A 285 -20.93 14.52 -11.33
N ASN A 286 -21.91 13.87 -10.69
CA ASN A 286 -21.66 12.81 -9.71
C ASN A 286 -21.07 11.53 -10.32
N PHE A 287 -21.20 11.35 -11.63
CA PHE A 287 -20.74 10.17 -12.37
C PHE A 287 -19.61 10.48 -13.37
N SER A 288 -19.38 11.75 -13.71
CA SER A 288 -18.58 12.14 -14.87
C SER A 288 -17.10 11.78 -14.77
N LEU A 289 -16.53 11.67 -13.56
CA LEU A 289 -15.13 11.28 -13.36
C LEU A 289 -14.96 9.76 -13.30
N TYR A 290 -16.04 9.01 -13.02
CA TYR A 290 -15.97 7.56 -12.86
C TYR A 290 -15.37 6.83 -14.08
N PRO A 291 -15.77 7.14 -15.35
CA PRO A 291 -15.11 6.57 -16.52
C PRO A 291 -13.61 6.88 -16.61
N GLN A 292 -13.21 8.11 -16.27
CA GLN A 292 -11.80 8.51 -16.26
C GLN A 292 -11.01 7.74 -15.21
N PHE A 293 -11.58 7.53 -14.00
CA PHE A 293 -10.92 6.68 -13.02
C PHE A 293 -10.80 5.22 -13.47
N MET A 294 -11.82 4.67 -14.15
CA MET A 294 -11.76 3.31 -14.70
C MET A 294 -10.68 3.18 -15.79
N PHE A 295 -10.52 4.21 -16.62
CA PHE A 295 -9.46 4.30 -17.62
C PHE A 295 -8.05 4.24 -17.01
N TYR A 296 -7.81 4.97 -15.93
CA TYR A 296 -6.51 4.90 -15.25
C TYR A 296 -6.34 3.60 -14.45
N LEU A 297 -7.41 3.08 -13.85
CA LEU A 297 -7.38 1.80 -13.13
C LEU A 297 -6.98 0.63 -14.04
N ARG A 298 -7.60 0.49 -15.22
CA ARG A 298 -7.36 -0.64 -16.14
C ARG A 298 -5.91 -0.69 -16.67
N ARG A 299 -5.23 0.45 -16.76
CA ARG A 299 -3.82 0.58 -17.18
C ARG A 299 -2.83 0.73 -16.04
N SER A 300 -3.32 0.71 -14.80
CA SER A 300 -2.48 0.84 -13.62
C SER A 300 -1.68 -0.44 -13.38
N GLN A 301 -0.58 -0.30 -12.65
CA GLN A 301 0.28 -1.41 -12.21
C GLN A 301 -0.42 -2.42 -11.28
N PHE A 302 -1.65 -2.15 -10.86
CA PHE A 302 -2.46 -3.09 -10.09
C PHE A 302 -3.00 -4.22 -10.98
N LEU A 303 -3.28 -3.93 -12.26
CA LEU A 303 -3.88 -4.84 -13.22
C LEU A 303 -2.95 -5.13 -14.40
N ASP A 304 -2.37 -4.10 -15.02
CA ASP A 304 -1.32 -4.29 -16.03
C ASP A 304 0.04 -4.44 -15.35
N VAL A 305 0.40 -5.68 -15.10
CA VAL A 305 1.62 -6.06 -14.36
C VAL A 305 2.85 -6.17 -15.26
N PHE A 306 2.74 -5.83 -16.54
CA PHE A 306 3.89 -5.81 -17.44
C PHE A 306 4.97 -4.86 -16.89
N ASN A 307 6.24 -5.26 -16.99
CA ASN A 307 7.39 -4.52 -16.46
C ASN A 307 7.40 -4.31 -14.93
N ASN A 308 6.58 -5.05 -14.17
CA ASN A 308 6.65 -5.13 -12.72
C ASN A 308 6.99 -6.56 -12.30
N SER A 309 7.77 -6.69 -11.22
CA SER A 309 7.95 -7.99 -10.57
C SER A 309 6.67 -8.41 -9.82
N PRO A 310 6.47 -9.72 -9.56
CA PRO A 310 5.37 -10.19 -8.73
C PRO A 310 5.37 -9.56 -7.32
N ASP A 311 6.55 -9.34 -6.74
CA ASP A 311 6.71 -8.74 -5.41
C ASP A 311 6.32 -7.25 -5.42
N GLU A 312 6.72 -6.48 -6.43
CA GLU A 312 6.28 -5.09 -6.61
C GLU A 312 4.76 -5.02 -6.78
N THR A 313 4.20 -5.91 -7.60
CA THR A 313 2.75 -6.02 -7.79
C THR A 313 2.05 -6.32 -6.46
N GLY A 314 2.55 -7.28 -5.69
CA GLY A 314 2.04 -7.62 -4.36
C GLY A 314 2.10 -6.44 -3.39
N PHE A 315 3.21 -5.70 -3.39
CA PHE A 315 3.39 -4.49 -2.58
C PHE A 315 2.38 -3.40 -2.97
N PHE A 316 2.22 -3.10 -4.26
CA PHE A 316 1.26 -2.10 -4.73
C PHE A 316 -0.18 -2.49 -4.34
N ARG A 317 -0.55 -3.76 -4.56
CA ARG A 317 -1.88 -4.29 -4.19
C ARG A 317 -2.14 -4.22 -2.69
N LEU A 318 -1.15 -4.56 -1.87
CA LEU A 318 -1.21 -4.45 -0.41
C LEU A 318 -1.49 -3.00 0.02
N MET A 319 -0.79 -2.04 -0.57
CA MET A 319 -0.96 -0.63 -0.22
C MET A 319 -2.36 -0.11 -0.60
N LEU A 320 -2.87 -0.44 -1.79
CA LEU A 320 -4.22 -0.04 -2.21
C LEU A 320 -5.33 -0.63 -1.30
N ASN A 321 -5.15 -1.89 -0.86
CA ASN A 321 -6.08 -2.55 0.05
C ASN A 321 -6.05 -1.99 1.48
N ARG A 322 -5.00 -1.27 1.85
CA ARG A 322 -4.83 -0.67 3.19
C ARG A 322 -5.26 0.79 3.26
N GLU A 323 -5.02 1.56 2.20
CA GLU A 323 -5.14 3.02 2.20
C GLU A 323 -6.57 3.55 2.06
N GLY A 324 -6.81 4.78 2.52
CA GLY A 324 -8.11 5.44 2.42
C GLY A 324 -8.51 5.81 0.98
N VAL A 325 -9.72 6.37 0.81
CA VAL A 325 -10.28 6.74 -0.50
C VAL A 325 -9.37 7.72 -1.25
N VAL A 326 -8.96 8.82 -0.60
CA VAL A 326 -8.10 9.85 -1.20
C VAL A 326 -6.79 9.26 -1.73
N ASN A 327 -6.05 8.53 -0.89
CA ASN A 327 -4.80 7.90 -1.29
C ASN A 327 -4.99 6.80 -2.34
N SER A 328 -6.11 6.07 -2.31
CA SER A 328 -6.46 5.10 -3.36
C SER A 328 -6.66 5.79 -4.71
N ILE A 329 -7.26 6.98 -4.74
CA ILE A 329 -7.46 7.74 -5.97
C ILE A 329 -6.13 8.22 -6.50
N ILE A 330 -5.26 8.79 -5.66
CA ILE A 330 -3.90 9.22 -6.08
C ILE A 330 -3.11 8.03 -6.66
N MET A 331 -3.27 6.84 -6.09
CA MET A 331 -2.69 5.61 -6.61
C MET A 331 -3.24 5.19 -8.00
N ILE A 332 -4.54 5.39 -8.23
CA ILE A 332 -5.23 5.01 -9.47
C ILE A 332 -5.00 6.06 -10.55
N GLN A 333 -5.31 7.31 -10.25
CA GLN A 333 -5.10 8.50 -11.08
C GLN A 333 -4.17 9.46 -10.33
N PRO A 334 -2.86 9.41 -10.63
CA PRO A 334 -1.88 10.35 -10.08
C PRO A 334 -2.25 11.81 -10.30
N THR A 335 -1.78 12.67 -9.41
CA THR A 335 -1.95 14.12 -9.53
C THR A 335 -0.75 14.74 -10.24
N LEU A 336 -1.01 15.84 -10.95
CA LEU A 336 0.01 16.60 -11.66
C LEU A 336 -0.20 18.09 -11.39
N LEU A 337 0.77 18.74 -10.76
CA LEU A 337 0.79 20.18 -10.51
C LEU A 337 1.79 20.85 -11.44
N ARG A 338 1.42 22.00 -12.01
CA ARG A 338 2.28 22.83 -12.86
C ARG A 338 2.71 24.07 -12.10
N TYR A 339 4.01 24.34 -12.15
CA TYR A 339 4.65 25.55 -11.62
C TYR A 339 5.20 26.34 -12.81
N SER A 340 4.79 27.59 -12.94
CA SER A 340 5.30 28.54 -13.93
C SER A 340 5.50 29.91 -13.29
N PHE A 341 6.00 30.87 -14.05
CA PHE A 341 6.11 32.26 -13.59
C PHE A 341 4.76 32.99 -13.53
N ASP A 342 3.70 32.40 -14.09
CA ASP A 342 2.41 33.06 -14.28
C ASP A 342 1.51 33.02 -13.04
N GLY A 343 1.97 32.43 -11.93
CA GLY A 343 1.20 32.38 -10.70
C GLY A 343 1.51 31.19 -9.80
N PRO A 344 0.63 30.91 -8.82
CA PRO A 344 0.79 29.78 -7.91
C PRO A 344 0.65 28.42 -8.64
N PRO A 345 1.02 27.30 -7.99
CA PRO A 345 0.92 25.98 -8.60
C PRO A 345 -0.53 25.64 -8.97
N VAL A 346 -0.74 25.12 -10.19
CA VAL A 346 -2.07 24.79 -10.71
C VAL A 346 -2.16 23.30 -11.06
N PRO A 347 -3.23 22.58 -10.66
CA PRO A 347 -3.49 21.24 -11.14
C PRO A 347 -3.72 21.20 -12.66
N VAL A 348 -3.02 20.30 -13.34
CA VAL A 348 -3.12 20.09 -14.78
C VAL A 348 -3.54 18.66 -15.10
N LEU A 349 -4.04 18.44 -16.32
CA LEU A 349 -4.44 17.11 -16.76
C LEU A 349 -3.23 16.17 -16.77
N LEU A 350 -3.46 14.91 -16.37
CA LEU A 350 -2.46 13.85 -16.44
C LEU A 350 -2.32 13.37 -17.89
N ASP A 351 -1.74 14.24 -18.71
CA ASP A 351 -1.69 14.15 -20.17
C ASP A 351 -0.34 14.67 -20.69
N ILE A 352 0.13 14.12 -21.81
CA ILE A 352 1.37 14.56 -22.44
C ILE A 352 1.37 16.04 -22.83
N ARG A 353 0.20 16.61 -23.15
CA ARG A 353 0.04 18.04 -23.47
C ARG A 353 0.40 18.97 -22.31
N SER A 354 0.39 18.45 -21.08
CA SER A 354 0.81 19.21 -19.89
C SER A 354 2.33 19.34 -19.77
N VAL A 355 3.10 18.56 -20.53
CA VAL A 355 4.57 18.63 -20.56
C VAL A 355 5.01 19.77 -21.48
N THR A 356 5.39 20.89 -20.88
CA THR A 356 5.87 22.08 -21.60
C THR A 356 7.32 22.41 -21.22
N PRO A 357 8.10 23.01 -22.14
CA PRO A 357 9.52 23.26 -21.89
C PRO A 357 9.78 24.37 -20.86
N ASP A 358 8.79 25.19 -20.55
CA ASP A 358 8.86 26.41 -19.73
C ASP A 358 8.26 26.27 -18.32
N ALA A 359 7.85 25.07 -17.93
CA ALA A 359 7.24 24.82 -16.62
C ALA A 359 7.93 23.67 -15.87
N ILE A 360 7.71 23.62 -14.56
CA ILE A 360 8.05 22.47 -13.71
C ILE A 360 6.77 21.72 -13.40
N LEU A 361 6.82 20.39 -13.44
CA LEU A 361 5.71 19.54 -13.06
C LEU A 361 6.06 18.78 -11.77
N LEU A 362 5.14 18.79 -10.81
CA LEU A 362 5.18 17.90 -9.65
C LEU A 362 4.13 16.80 -9.85
N PHE A 363 4.60 15.59 -10.05
CA PHE A 363 3.78 14.40 -10.23
C PHE A 363 3.76 13.56 -8.97
N ASP A 364 2.58 13.19 -8.51
CA ASP A 364 2.39 12.35 -7.33
C ASP A 364 1.49 11.16 -7.64
N SER A 365 2.09 9.96 -7.57
CA SER A 365 1.43 8.66 -7.80
C SER A 365 1.28 7.83 -6.54
N TYR A 366 1.36 8.46 -5.38
CA TYR A 366 1.52 7.82 -4.07
C TYR A 366 2.87 7.12 -3.87
N PHE A 367 3.30 6.26 -4.79
CA PHE A 367 4.56 5.50 -4.70
C PHE A 367 5.78 6.28 -5.18
N TYR A 368 5.59 7.15 -6.17
CA TYR A 368 6.61 8.02 -6.73
C TYR A 368 6.17 9.46 -6.66
N VAL A 369 7.10 10.33 -6.27
CA VAL A 369 6.96 11.79 -6.36
C VAL A 369 8.03 12.27 -7.31
N VAL A 370 7.64 12.84 -8.46
CA VAL A 370 8.56 13.21 -9.54
C VAL A 370 8.51 14.72 -9.74
N ILE A 371 9.66 15.39 -9.58
CA ILE A 371 9.86 16.77 -10.03
C ILE A 371 10.46 16.72 -11.43
N HIS A 372 9.68 17.13 -12.42
CA HIS A 372 10.06 17.17 -13.82
C HIS A 372 10.28 18.61 -14.28
N HIS A 373 11.51 18.93 -14.68
CA HIS A 373 11.88 20.25 -15.19
C HIS A 373 11.75 20.28 -16.71
N GLY A 374 10.95 21.22 -17.24
CA GLY A 374 10.89 21.49 -18.67
C GLY A 374 12.26 21.89 -19.25
N LEU A 375 12.45 21.70 -20.55
CA LEU A 375 13.73 21.89 -21.24
C LEU A 375 14.36 23.26 -21.00
N LYS A 376 13.58 24.36 -21.09
CA LYS A 376 14.09 25.73 -20.84
C LYS A 376 14.46 25.93 -19.37
N ILE A 377 13.64 25.42 -18.45
CA ILE A 377 13.92 25.47 -17.01
C ILE A 377 15.22 24.74 -16.69
N ALA A 378 15.41 23.54 -17.24
CA ALA A 378 16.62 22.75 -17.06
C ALA A 378 17.86 23.46 -17.63
N GLN A 379 17.73 24.11 -18.79
CA GLN A 379 18.81 24.92 -19.38
C GLN A 379 19.19 26.11 -18.49
N TRP A 380 18.22 26.88 -17.99
CA TRP A 380 18.47 28.00 -17.07
C TRP A 380 19.07 27.54 -15.74
N ARG A 381 18.63 26.38 -15.23
CA ARG A 381 19.23 25.77 -14.02
C ARG A 381 20.70 25.41 -14.27
N LYS A 382 21.03 24.83 -15.43
CA LYS A 382 22.39 24.46 -15.82
C LYS A 382 23.30 25.67 -16.04
N GLN A 383 22.76 26.80 -16.46
CA GLN A 383 23.47 28.08 -16.56
C GLN A 383 23.61 28.81 -15.21
N GLU A 384 23.14 28.19 -14.13
CA GLU A 384 23.23 28.70 -12.75
C GLU A 384 22.53 30.05 -12.51
N TYR A 385 21.53 30.41 -13.32
CA TYR A 385 20.77 31.66 -13.13
C TYR A 385 20.14 31.79 -11.75
N HIS A 386 19.75 30.67 -11.13
CA HIS A 386 19.21 30.65 -9.77
C HIS A 386 20.20 31.11 -8.69
N LYS A 387 21.51 31.19 -8.96
CA LYS A 387 22.52 31.72 -8.03
C LYS A 387 22.69 33.23 -8.12
N ASP A 388 22.35 33.84 -9.24
CA ASP A 388 22.40 35.29 -9.41
C ASP A 388 21.31 35.94 -8.52
N SER A 389 21.67 37.01 -7.81
CA SER A 389 20.73 37.83 -7.04
C SER A 389 19.65 38.47 -7.91
N ASN A 390 19.93 38.70 -9.20
CA ASN A 390 18.97 39.30 -10.14
C ASN A 390 17.84 38.36 -10.57
N HIS A 391 17.97 37.06 -10.30
CA HIS A 391 17.03 36.02 -10.74
C HIS A 391 16.39 35.28 -9.55
N GLU A 392 16.06 36.01 -8.49
CA GLU A 392 15.39 35.48 -7.30
C GLU A 392 14.07 34.76 -7.63
N THR A 393 13.29 35.28 -8.59
CA THR A 393 12.03 34.66 -9.04
C THR A 393 12.25 33.24 -9.60
N PHE A 394 13.36 33.01 -10.30
CA PHE A 394 13.70 31.69 -10.82
C PHE A 394 14.16 30.74 -9.71
N ARG A 395 14.87 31.25 -8.69
CA ARG A 395 15.20 30.47 -7.49
C ARG A 395 13.93 30.02 -6.77
N ASN A 396 13.00 30.94 -6.53
CA ASN A 396 11.72 30.64 -5.87
C ASN A 396 10.91 29.60 -6.66
N LEU A 397 10.93 29.66 -8.00
CA LEU A 397 10.27 28.67 -8.85
C LEU A 397 10.86 27.26 -8.68
N LEU A 398 12.17 27.13 -8.49
CA LEU A 398 12.83 25.83 -8.26
C LEU A 398 12.59 25.30 -6.83
N GLU A 399 12.49 26.18 -5.85
CA GLU A 399 12.29 25.82 -4.43
C GLU A 399 10.84 25.42 -4.11
N ALA A 400 9.85 26.06 -4.76
CA ALA A 400 8.43 25.79 -4.53
C ALA A 400 8.03 24.30 -4.62
N PRO A 401 8.35 23.55 -5.70
CA PRO A 401 8.00 22.13 -5.75
C PRO A 401 8.75 21.29 -4.70
N GLU A 402 9.97 21.67 -4.30
CA GLU A 402 10.71 20.95 -3.25
C GLU A 402 10.03 21.09 -1.89
N MET A 403 9.48 22.27 -1.57
CA MET A 403 8.70 22.47 -0.35
C MET A 403 7.44 21.59 -0.34
N ASP A 404 6.72 21.54 -1.46
CA ASP A 404 5.52 20.71 -1.58
C ASP A 404 5.86 19.21 -1.48
N VAL A 405 7.02 18.77 -1.99
CA VAL A 405 7.50 17.39 -1.77
C VAL A 405 7.68 17.08 -0.28
N VAL A 406 8.32 17.97 0.49
CA VAL A 406 8.52 17.73 1.93
C VAL A 406 7.18 17.55 2.64
N GLN A 407 6.19 18.38 2.31
CA GLN A 407 4.85 18.29 2.88
C GLN A 407 4.10 17.01 2.45
N LEU A 408 4.22 16.61 1.18
CA LEU A 408 3.58 15.37 0.68
C LEU A 408 4.16 14.11 1.32
N VAL A 409 5.47 14.12 1.62
CA VAL A 409 6.20 12.97 2.15
C VAL A 409 6.03 12.83 3.65
N SER A 410 5.89 13.93 4.41
CA SER A 410 5.82 13.89 5.89
C SER A 410 4.70 12.99 6.42
N ASP A 411 3.56 12.96 5.72
CA ASP A 411 2.40 12.18 6.12
C ASP A 411 2.29 10.84 5.38
N ARG A 412 3.26 10.45 4.54
CA ARG A 412 3.12 9.24 3.72
C ARG A 412 3.84 8.04 4.31
N ILE A 413 3.15 6.90 4.34
CA ILE A 413 3.72 5.62 4.78
C ILE A 413 3.33 4.54 3.75
N PRO A 414 4.30 3.90 3.08
CA PRO A 414 5.74 4.12 3.18
C PRO A 414 6.18 5.43 2.50
N MET A 415 7.42 5.84 2.77
CA MET A 415 8.03 6.99 2.09
C MET A 415 8.06 6.73 0.57
N PRO A 416 7.56 7.65 -0.26
CA PRO A 416 7.60 7.49 -1.71
C PRO A 416 9.03 7.64 -2.23
N ARG A 417 9.29 7.06 -3.39
CA ARG A 417 10.53 7.32 -4.11
C ARG A 417 10.47 8.70 -4.75
N ILE A 418 11.37 9.58 -4.32
CA ILE A 418 11.51 10.94 -4.87
C ILE A 418 12.44 10.88 -6.08
N VAL A 419 12.00 11.40 -7.21
CA VAL A 419 12.75 11.44 -8.47
C VAL A 419 12.81 12.89 -8.95
N ARG A 420 14.01 13.36 -9.28
CA ARG A 420 14.24 14.66 -9.91
C ARG A 420 14.78 14.41 -11.30
N CYS A 421 14.10 14.95 -12.31
CA CYS A 421 14.50 14.73 -13.68
C CYS A 421 14.24 15.96 -14.55
N ASP A 422 14.92 15.98 -15.69
CA ASP A 422 14.74 16.98 -16.74
C ASP A 422 14.02 16.33 -17.92
N GLN A 423 13.38 17.16 -18.74
CA GLN A 423 12.76 16.74 -20.00
C GLN A 423 13.80 16.01 -20.87
N HIS A 424 13.41 14.87 -21.44
CA HIS A 424 14.27 13.92 -22.18
C HIS A 424 15.33 13.19 -21.33
N GLY A 425 15.37 13.37 -20.01
CA GLY A 425 16.20 12.60 -19.11
C GLY A 425 15.69 11.17 -18.92
N SER A 426 16.58 10.21 -18.62
CA SER A 426 16.21 8.80 -18.48
C SER A 426 15.18 8.53 -17.38
N GLN A 427 15.20 9.32 -16.30
CA GLN A 427 14.25 9.22 -15.19
C GLN A 427 12.89 9.87 -15.50
N ALA A 428 12.75 10.68 -16.56
CA ALA A 428 11.47 11.26 -16.96
C ALA A 428 10.42 10.20 -17.36
N ARG A 429 10.87 8.98 -17.69
CA ARG A 429 10.01 7.83 -17.96
C ARG A 429 9.05 7.49 -16.80
N PHE A 430 9.41 7.82 -15.55
CA PHE A 430 8.52 7.60 -14.40
C PHE A 430 7.27 8.49 -14.45
N LEU A 431 7.35 9.64 -15.10
CA LEU A 431 6.22 10.51 -15.42
C LEU A 431 5.55 10.06 -16.71
N LEU A 432 6.30 9.98 -17.81
CA LEU A 432 5.75 9.77 -19.15
C LEU A 432 4.93 8.48 -19.29
N ALA A 433 5.34 7.40 -18.64
CA ALA A 433 4.62 6.12 -18.67
C ALA A 433 3.25 6.16 -17.98
N LYS A 434 2.92 7.24 -17.25
CA LYS A 434 1.66 7.40 -16.52
C LYS A 434 0.75 8.48 -17.15
N LEU A 435 1.24 9.23 -18.13
CA LEU A 435 0.46 10.25 -18.82
C LEU A 435 -0.52 9.63 -19.83
N ASN A 436 -1.64 10.31 -20.06
CA ASN A 436 -2.52 10.00 -21.19
C ASN A 436 -1.78 10.27 -22.52
N PRO A 437 -1.68 9.28 -23.43
CA PRO A 437 -1.01 9.44 -24.71
C PRO A 437 -1.91 10.11 -25.74
N SER A 438 -2.35 11.35 -25.49
CA SER A 438 -3.20 12.13 -26.42
C SER A 438 -2.47 12.60 -27.68
N VAL A 439 -1.14 12.51 -27.68
CA VAL A 439 -0.25 12.79 -28.82
C VAL A 439 0.75 11.63 -28.92
N THR A 440 0.67 10.89 -30.02
CA THR A 440 1.50 9.70 -30.30
C THR A 440 2.21 9.83 -31.64
N GLN A 441 3.12 8.90 -31.94
CA GLN A 441 3.82 8.81 -33.23
C GLN A 441 2.89 8.67 -34.45
N LYS A 442 1.61 8.35 -34.24
CA LYS A 442 0.59 8.21 -35.30
C LYS A 442 -0.17 9.51 -35.55
N THR A 443 -0.05 10.51 -34.67
CA THR A 443 -0.72 11.81 -34.84
C THR A 443 0.10 12.71 -35.76
N ASP A 444 -0.55 13.42 -36.68
CA ASP A 444 0.12 14.35 -37.59
C ASP A 444 0.84 15.46 -36.78
N HIS A 445 2.17 15.35 -36.72
CA HIS A 445 3.03 16.24 -35.94
C HIS A 445 3.07 17.65 -36.54
N THR A 446 2.16 18.51 -36.09
CA THR A 446 2.07 19.91 -36.54
C THR A 446 2.49 20.94 -35.48
N GLY A 447 2.92 20.53 -34.27
CA GLY A 447 3.02 21.46 -33.12
C GLY A 447 4.25 21.43 -32.21
N GLY A 448 5.28 20.61 -32.45
CA GLY A 448 6.48 20.58 -31.58
C GLY A 448 6.23 20.17 -30.11
N SER A 449 5.06 19.60 -29.82
CA SER A 449 4.69 19.03 -28.51
C SER A 449 5.38 17.69 -28.28
N ASP A 450 5.68 17.36 -27.03
CA ASP A 450 6.21 16.04 -26.67
C ASP A 450 5.24 14.92 -27.08
N VAL A 451 5.81 13.76 -27.41
CA VAL A 451 5.10 12.61 -27.96
C VAL A 451 5.34 11.41 -27.05
N VAL A 452 4.28 10.68 -26.70
CA VAL A 452 4.43 9.39 -26.03
C VAL A 452 4.48 8.30 -27.10
N LEU A 453 5.57 7.53 -27.09
CA LEU A 453 5.73 6.38 -27.96
C LEU A 453 4.99 5.17 -27.39
N THR A 454 3.71 5.02 -27.73
CA THR A 454 2.87 3.90 -27.30
C THR A 454 1.79 3.59 -28.34
N ASP A 455 1.29 2.35 -28.32
CA ASP A 455 0.09 1.93 -29.06
C ASP A 455 -1.16 1.92 -28.17
N ASP A 456 -1.04 2.34 -26.91
CA ASP A 456 -2.16 2.35 -25.99
C ASP A 456 -3.22 3.38 -26.38
N LEU A 457 -4.47 3.06 -26.05
CA LEU A 457 -5.62 3.93 -26.22
C LEU A 457 -5.48 5.21 -25.37
N CYS A 458 -5.80 6.36 -25.96
CA CYS A 458 -5.93 7.62 -25.24
C CYS A 458 -7.29 7.70 -24.52
N LEU A 459 -7.43 8.63 -23.59
CA LEU A 459 -8.65 8.83 -22.80
C LEU A 459 -9.82 9.23 -23.70
N GLU A 460 -9.56 10.08 -24.69
CA GLU A 460 -10.55 10.57 -25.65
C GLU A 460 -11.17 9.42 -26.45
N ASP A 461 -10.34 8.54 -27.01
CA ASP A 461 -10.81 7.36 -27.75
C ASP A 461 -11.55 6.38 -26.83
N PHE A 462 -11.02 6.15 -25.61
CA PHE A 462 -11.69 5.31 -24.62
C PHE A 462 -13.09 5.81 -24.27
N LEU A 463 -13.26 7.13 -24.09
CA LEU A 463 -14.55 7.73 -23.80
C LEU A 463 -15.48 7.67 -25.02
N ALA A 464 -14.97 7.84 -26.23
CA ALA A 464 -15.74 7.71 -27.46
C ALA A 464 -16.27 6.28 -27.65
N ASP A 465 -15.42 5.27 -27.41
CA ASP A 465 -15.83 3.86 -27.43
C ASP A 465 -16.88 3.55 -26.37
N LEU A 466 -16.68 4.05 -25.14
CA LEU A 466 -17.66 3.90 -24.07
C LEU A 466 -19.02 4.51 -24.44
N GLN A 467 -19.02 5.72 -25.02
CA GLN A 467 -20.25 6.39 -25.48
C GLN A 467 -20.95 5.55 -26.56
N SER A 468 -20.20 5.10 -27.57
CA SER A 468 -20.71 4.26 -28.66
C SER A 468 -21.33 2.95 -28.14
N LEU A 469 -20.72 2.32 -27.14
CA LEU A 469 -21.22 1.07 -26.57
C LEU A 469 -22.38 1.30 -25.58
N ALA A 470 -22.41 2.44 -24.89
CA ALA A 470 -23.44 2.75 -23.92
C ALA A 470 -24.81 2.98 -24.58
N VAL A 471 -24.84 3.67 -25.73
CA VAL A 471 -26.09 4.06 -26.42
C VAL A 471 -26.75 2.97 -27.27
N ARG A 472 -26.07 1.83 -27.47
CA ARG A 472 -26.57 0.66 -28.22
C ARG A 472 -27.59 -0.18 -27.45
N LYS A 473 -27.75 0.06 -26.15
CA LYS A 473 -28.60 -0.74 -25.25
C LYS A 473 -29.85 0.00 -24.82
#